data_AF-A0A4Y2E0U1-F1
#
_entry.id   AF-A0A4Y2E0U1-F1
#
_cell.length_a   1.000
_cell.length_b   1.000
_cell.length_c   1.000
_cell.angle_alpha   90.00
_cell.angle_beta   90.00
_cell.angle_gamma   90.00
#
_symmetry.space_group_name_H-M   'P 1'
#
loop_
_entity.id
_entity.type
_entity.pdbx_description
1 polymer ?
#
loop_
_entity_poly.entity_id
_entity_poly.type
_entity_poly.pdbx_seq_one_letter_code
_entity_poly.pdbx_strand_id
1 'polypeptide(L)'
;MKHFVKALPKVGESFKYLCDQLPCLSEAKLKEGVFVGSDIRKMMKDENFENKMETNERKTWESFKLVITSFLGNKKDPNYKSVVEEMKKIQDFRL
;
A
#
# COMPACT_ATOMS: atom_id res chain seq x y z
N MET A 1 0.55 5.26 1.51
CA MET A 1 -0.47 4.93 0.49
C MET A 1 -0.15 5.55 -0.85
N LYS A 2 0.00 6.89 -0.92
CA LYS A 2 0.34 7.60 -2.18
C LYS A 2 1.48 6.96 -2.98
N HIS A 3 2.64 6.76 -2.36
CA HIS A 3 3.82 6.18 -3.02
C HIS A 3 3.57 4.76 -3.54
N PHE A 4 2.89 3.91 -2.76
CA PHE A 4 2.55 2.54 -3.17
C PHE A 4 1.69 2.55 -4.44
N VAL A 5 0.59 3.31 -4.44
CA VAL A 5 -0.32 3.36 -5.59
C VAL A 5 0.31 4.02 -6.82
N LYS A 6 1.19 5.02 -6.63
CA LYS A 6 1.97 5.58 -7.74
C LYS A 6 2.88 4.55 -8.40
N ALA A 7 3.43 3.63 -7.62
CA ALA A 7 4.31 2.57 -8.10
C ALA A 7 3.58 1.31 -8.58
N LEU A 8 2.25 1.21 -8.40
CA LEU A 8 1.45 0.12 -8.96
C LEU A 8 1.31 0.26 -10.48
N PRO A 9 1.42 -0.85 -11.24
CA PRO A 9 1.08 -0.92 -12.65
C PRO A 9 -0.37 -0.47 -12.89
N LYS A 10 -0.57 0.52 -13.78
CA LYS A 10 -1.91 1.11 -14.02
C LYS A 10 -2.87 0.19 -14.79
N VAL A 11 -2.34 -0.87 -15.37
CA VAL A 11 -3.09 -1.89 -16.12
C VAL A 11 -3.18 -3.20 -15.32
N GLY A 12 -2.59 -3.28 -14.13
CA GLY A 12 -2.57 -4.48 -13.30
C GLY A 12 -3.92 -4.77 -12.62
N GLU A 13 -4.16 -6.03 -12.29
CA GLU A 13 -5.39 -6.45 -11.58
C GLU A 13 -5.56 -5.75 -10.24
N SER A 14 -4.45 -5.49 -9.52
CA SER A 14 -4.44 -4.76 -8.26
C SER A 14 -4.96 -3.33 -8.42
N PHE A 15 -4.54 -2.59 -9.46
CA PHE A 15 -5.05 -1.24 -9.72
C PHE A 15 -6.52 -1.24 -10.15
N LYS A 16 -6.94 -2.21 -10.97
CA LYS A 16 -8.35 -2.37 -11.36
C LYS A 16 -9.24 -2.63 -10.13
N TYR A 17 -8.82 -3.54 -9.26
CA TYR A 17 -9.54 -3.83 -8.01
C TYR A 17 -9.67 -2.60 -7.10
N LEU A 18 -8.63 -1.78 -7.06
CA LEU A 18 -8.61 -0.49 -6.36
C LEU A 18 -9.71 0.47 -6.87
N CYS A 19 -9.88 0.55 -8.20
CA CYS A 19 -10.97 1.33 -8.81
C CYS A 19 -12.34 0.79 -8.41
N ASP A 20 -12.51 -0.53 -8.40
CA ASP A 20 -13.78 -1.18 -8.06
C ASP A 20 -14.15 -1.03 -6.57
N GLN A 21 -13.15 -1.05 -5.67
CA GLN A 21 -13.36 -0.89 -4.22
C GLN A 21 -13.61 0.54 -3.77
N LEU A 22 -13.13 1.51 -4.54
CA LEU A 22 -13.24 2.94 -4.24
C LEU A 22 -13.92 3.69 -5.40
N PRO A 23 -15.17 3.34 -5.77
CA PRO A 23 -15.86 3.93 -6.91
C PRO A 23 -16.16 5.43 -6.71
N CYS A 24 -16.10 5.92 -5.47
CA CYS A 24 -16.21 7.33 -5.13
C CYS A 24 -14.96 8.15 -5.48
N LEU A 25 -13.83 7.50 -5.77
CA LEU A 25 -12.60 8.15 -6.23
C LEU A 25 -12.49 8.05 -7.75
N SER A 26 -12.26 9.18 -8.41
CA SER A 26 -11.87 9.18 -9.81
C SER A 26 -10.52 8.46 -10.01
N GLU A 27 -10.32 7.84 -11.16
CA GLU A 27 -9.05 7.21 -11.52
C GLU A 27 -7.84 8.17 -11.39
N ALA A 28 -8.02 9.46 -11.71
CA ALA A 28 -6.98 10.47 -11.55
C ALA A 28 -6.54 10.62 -10.08
N LYS A 29 -7.49 10.67 -9.13
CA LYS A 29 -7.20 10.70 -7.69
C LYS A 29 -6.49 9.43 -7.22
N LEU A 30 -6.91 8.26 -7.73
CA LEU A 30 -6.24 6.99 -7.44
C LEU A 30 -4.80 7.00 -7.96
N LYS A 31 -4.58 7.44 -9.21
CA LYS A 31 -3.25 7.57 -9.82
C LYS A 31 -2.33 8.53 -9.05
N GLU A 32 -2.86 9.66 -8.63
CA GLU A 32 -2.13 10.63 -7.80
C GLU A 32 -1.95 10.18 -6.34
N GLY A 33 -2.61 9.09 -5.96
CA GLY A 33 -2.54 8.51 -4.63
C GLY A 33 -3.20 9.38 -3.57
N VAL A 34 -4.28 10.07 -3.94
CA VAL A 34 -5.08 10.94 -3.07
C VAL A 34 -6.15 10.09 -2.38
N PHE A 35 -5.90 9.75 -1.11
CA PHE A 35 -6.77 8.94 -0.28
C PHE A 35 -7.05 9.66 1.04
N VAL A 36 -8.27 9.52 1.57
CA VAL A 36 -8.56 9.92 2.94
C VAL A 36 -8.31 8.76 3.91
N GLY A 37 -8.27 9.05 5.21
CA GLY A 37 -7.96 8.03 6.22
C GLY A 37 -8.94 6.84 6.23
N SER A 38 -10.21 7.04 5.87
CA SER A 38 -11.18 5.95 5.74
C SER A 38 -10.84 5.00 4.60
N ASP A 39 -10.41 5.51 3.45
CA ASP A 39 -10.06 4.70 2.27
C ASP A 39 -8.87 3.79 2.60
N ILE A 40 -7.85 4.38 3.23
CA ILE A 40 -6.64 3.65 3.66
C ILE A 40 -7.04 2.55 4.65
N ARG A 41 -7.85 2.86 5.66
CA ARG A 41 -8.31 1.86 6.65
C ARG A 41 -9.14 0.76 6.02
N LYS A 42 -9.98 1.07 5.02
CA LYS A 42 -10.77 0.07 4.29
C LYS A 42 -9.82 -0.89 3.56
N MET A 43 -8.86 -0.36 2.80
CA MET A 43 -7.90 -1.18 2.05
C MET A 43 -6.97 -1.99 2.93
N MET A 44 -6.51 -1.45 4.05
CA MET A 44 -5.63 -2.16 5.00
C MET A 44 -6.30 -3.40 5.63
N LYS A 45 -7.63 -3.48 5.63
CA LYS A 45 -8.43 -4.60 6.14
C LYS A 45 -8.93 -5.54 5.04
N ASP A 46 -8.71 -5.17 3.77
CA ASP A 46 -9.25 -5.91 2.64
C ASP A 46 -8.27 -7.01 2.21
N GLU A 47 -8.44 -8.20 2.79
CA GLU A 47 -7.60 -9.36 2.48
C GLU A 47 -7.73 -9.80 1.01
N ASN A 48 -8.85 -9.49 0.35
CA ASN A 48 -9.03 -9.83 -1.06
C ASN A 48 -8.14 -8.99 -1.98
N PHE A 49 -7.73 -7.80 -1.54
CA PHE A 49 -6.84 -6.95 -2.30
C PHE A 49 -5.46 -7.62 -2.51
N GLU A 50 -4.96 -8.33 -1.51
CA GLU A 50 -3.69 -9.08 -1.59
C GLU A 50 -3.74 -10.20 -2.63
N ASN A 51 -4.92 -10.81 -2.81
CA ASN A 51 -5.14 -11.85 -3.80
C ASN A 51 -5.14 -11.31 -5.24
N LYS A 52 -5.27 -9.99 -5.42
CA LYS A 52 -5.18 -9.32 -6.73
C LYS A 52 -3.79 -8.80 -7.08
N MET A 53 -2.84 -8.97 -6.16
CA MET A 53 -1.46 -8.52 -6.34
C MET A 53 -0.57 -9.61 -6.90
N GLU A 54 0.33 -9.22 -7.80
CA GLU A 54 1.47 -10.06 -8.16
C GLU A 54 2.42 -10.25 -6.96
N THR A 55 3.28 -11.27 -7.02
CA THR A 55 4.18 -11.63 -5.91
C THR A 55 5.01 -10.46 -5.38
N ASN A 56 5.55 -9.60 -6.26
CA ASN A 56 6.38 -8.47 -5.86
C ASN A 56 5.55 -7.31 -5.28
N GLU A 57 4.34 -7.09 -5.82
CA GLU A 57 3.39 -6.12 -5.29
C GLU A 57 2.93 -6.53 -3.90
N ARG A 58 2.62 -7.82 -3.69
CA ARG A 58 2.19 -8.38 -2.41
C ARG A 58 3.29 -8.23 -1.36
N LYS A 59 4.54 -8.59 -1.67
CA LYS A 59 5.68 -8.36 -0.76
C LYS A 59 5.78 -6.89 -0.36
N THR A 60 5.68 -5.99 -1.34
CA THR A 60 5.73 -4.53 -1.09
C THR A 60 4.55 -4.08 -0.23
N TRP A 61 3.36 -4.62 -0.45
CA TRP A 61 2.15 -4.33 0.32
C TRP A 61 2.23 -4.85 1.75
N GLU A 62 2.75 -6.06 1.98
CA GLU A 62 2.97 -6.62 3.31
C GLU A 62 3.95 -5.77 4.12
N SER A 63 5.08 -5.37 3.51
CA SER A 63 6.02 -4.43 4.14
C SER A 63 5.36 -3.08 4.43
N PHE A 64 4.55 -2.56 3.51
CA PHE A 64 3.80 -1.32 3.73
C PHE A 64 2.78 -1.47 4.88
N LYS A 65 2.05 -2.58 4.96
CA LYS A 65 1.11 -2.86 6.05
C LYS A 65 1.84 -2.88 7.40
N LEU A 66 2.98 -3.55 7.47
CA LEU A 66 3.80 -3.66 8.68
C LEU A 66 4.27 -2.28 9.16
N VAL A 67 4.70 -1.42 8.24
CA VAL A 67 5.04 -0.03 8.56
C VAL A 67 3.81 0.70 9.09
N ILE A 68 2.69 0.66 8.39
CA ILE A 68 1.49 1.39 8.84
C ILE A 68 1.01 0.89 10.21
N THR A 69 1.00 -0.41 10.47
CA THR A 69 0.57 -0.95 11.77
C THR A 69 1.55 -0.67 12.90
N SER A 70 2.85 -0.70 12.64
CA SER A 70 3.88 -0.35 13.63
C SER A 70 3.97 1.16 13.91
N PHE A 71 3.55 2.02 12.97
CA PHE A 71 3.59 3.48 13.11
C PHE A 71 2.28 4.11 13.60
N LEU A 72 1.12 3.58 13.22
CA LEU A 72 -0.20 4.13 13.60
C LEU A 72 -0.79 3.52 14.88
N GLY A 73 -0.09 2.58 15.52
CA GLY A 73 -0.44 2.09 16.84
C GLY A 73 0.13 2.98 17.95
N ASN A 74 -0.57 3.11 19.08
CA ASN A 74 -0.05 3.72 20.31
C ASN A 74 1.15 2.95 20.93
N LYS A 75 1.71 1.97 20.22
CA LYS A 75 2.76 1.08 20.69
C LYS A 75 3.95 1.20 19.74
N LYS A 76 5.07 1.71 20.25
CA LYS A 76 6.32 1.80 19.50
C LYS A 76 6.90 0.40 19.34
N ASP A 77 6.94 -0.11 18.12
CA ASP A 77 7.54 -1.42 17.85
C ASP A 77 9.04 -1.38 18.19
N PRO A 78 9.58 -2.34 18.99
CA PRO A 78 11.01 -2.39 19.33
C PRO A 78 11.92 -2.46 18.09
N ASN A 79 11.42 -3.04 17.00
CA ASN A 79 12.14 -3.24 15.74
C ASN A 79 11.90 -2.12 14.72
N TYR A 80 11.37 -0.96 15.15
CA TYR A 80 11.12 0.24 14.35
C TYR A 80 12.22 0.53 13.30
N LYS A 81 13.48 0.54 13.75
CA LYS A 81 14.62 0.91 12.90
C LYS A 81 14.84 -0.12 11.78
N SER A 82 14.66 -1.40 12.09
CA SER A 82 14.81 -2.51 11.13
C SER A 82 13.72 -2.45 10.05
N VAL A 83 12.47 -2.24 10.46
CA VAL A 83 11.33 -2.16 9.52
C VAL A 83 11.49 -0.99 8.53
N VAL A 84 11.99 0.15 9.00
CA VAL A 84 12.26 1.31 8.12
C VAL A 84 13.41 1.04 7.15
N GLU A 85 14.48 0.40 7.60
CA GLU A 85 15.62 0.08 6.73
C GLU A 85 15.26 -0.97 5.66
N GLU A 86 14.47 -1.98 6.01
CA GLU A 86 13.93 -2.93 5.02
C GLU A 86 13.04 -2.25 3.98
N MET A 87 12.21 -1.28 4.38
CA MET A 87 11.39 -0.50 3.44
C MET A 87 12.26 0.32 2.47
N LYS A 88 13.33 0.97 2.95
CA LYS A 88 14.26 1.73 2.09
C LYS A 88 14.91 0.83 1.06
N LYS A 89 15.35 -0.37 1.45
CA LYS A 89 15.94 -1.36 0.52
C LYS A 89 14.97 -1.76 -0.59
N ILE A 90 13.68 -1.95 -0.28
CA ILE A 90 12.65 -2.27 -1.29
C ILE A 90 12.43 -1.10 -2.25
N GLN A 91 12.63 0.14 -1.78
CA GLN A 91 12.53 1.35 -2.60
C GLN A 91 13.75 1.54 -3.52
N ASP A 92 14.94 1.12 -3.07
CA ASP A 92 16.20 1.20 -3.83
C ASP A 92 16.33 0.14 -4.93
N PHE A 93 15.62 -1.00 -4.85
CA PHE A 93 15.57 -2.01 -5.91
C PHE A 93 14.84 -1.56 -7.20
N ARG A 94 14.36 -0.31 -7.25
CA ARG A 94 13.66 0.27 -8.41
C ARG A 94 14.39 1.48 -9.02
N LEU A 95 15.72 1.54 -8.88
CA LEU A 95 16.59 2.38 -9.71
C LEU A 95 17.31 1.54 -10.77
#